data_AF-A0AA39XVF0-F1
#
_entry.id   AF-A0AA39XVF0-F1
#
_cell.length_a   1.000
_cell.length_b   1.000
_cell.length_c   1.000
_cell.angle_alpha   90.00
_cell.angle_beta   90.00
_cell.angle_gamma   90.00
#
_symmetry.space_group_name_H-M   'P 1'
#
loop_
_entity.id
_entity.type
_entity.pdbx_description
1 polymer ?
#
loop_
_entity_poly.entity_id
_entity_poly.type
_entity_poly.pdbx_seq_one_letter_code
_entity_poly.pdbx_strand_id
1 'polypeptide(L)'
;MRETFLSNNTMDGSYPGCSLAQFQRPLLLQCPYNISSVTFTGRVNSTPKPYRSTAELDGGLDGYNWKICLEKGGPTLVLKLFWDPQAPEPPHYFAAQRECQNVALFQMLEAAVSEDKAGLGPILVNPAPADGKEAEANLLAFSNEGRAQSATLPSTEGFVRITSVPRMRQCLGWMRFTGEELLARLPTRLHPPPIKVGRVERSISKHATYFAVVYEYVEEGLNDPDVVQEVLDFLWCVGFGHVPVTKVENWESGVLLDHSDIVHCNGAGWDARFFGYRTASQILH
;
A
#
# COMPACT_ATOMS: atom_id res chain seq x y z
N MET A 1 -16.94 0.57 16.15
CA MET A 1 -15.52 0.68 16.52
C MET A 1 -14.87 1.63 15.52
N ARG A 2 -14.01 2.56 15.94
CA ARG A 2 -13.29 3.44 15.00
C ARG A 2 -12.07 2.69 14.52
N GLU A 3 -11.92 2.51 13.22
CA GLU A 3 -10.74 1.86 12.64
C GLU A 3 -9.48 2.66 12.99
N THR A 4 -8.42 1.98 13.42
CA THR A 4 -7.18 2.61 13.91
C THR A 4 -6.17 2.91 12.80
N PHE A 5 -6.54 2.68 11.54
CA PHE A 5 -5.68 2.83 10.35
C PHE A 5 -6.32 3.72 9.25
N LEU A 6 -7.49 4.31 9.51
CA LEU A 6 -8.21 5.18 8.59
C LEU A 6 -8.47 6.56 9.22
N SER A 7 -8.35 7.60 8.39
CA SER A 7 -8.72 8.97 8.73
C SER A 7 -9.96 9.39 7.97
N ASN A 8 -10.89 10.08 8.64
CA ASN A 8 -12.06 10.69 7.99
C ASN A 8 -11.72 12.03 7.30
N ASN A 9 -10.47 12.48 7.35
CA ASN A 9 -10.04 13.63 6.57
C ASN A 9 -9.92 13.21 5.11
N THR A 10 -10.41 14.07 4.21
CA THR A 10 -10.40 13.84 2.77
C THR A 10 -8.99 14.04 2.21
N MET A 11 -8.63 13.20 1.23
CA MET A 11 -7.46 13.39 0.39
C MET A 11 -7.77 14.48 -0.65
N ASP A 12 -7.27 15.69 -0.42
CA ASP A 12 -7.52 16.88 -1.24
C ASP A 12 -6.28 17.33 -2.04
N GLY A 13 -5.31 16.43 -2.20
CA GLY A 13 -4.02 16.73 -2.82
C GLY A 13 -3.00 17.34 -1.86
N SER A 14 -3.37 17.62 -0.61
CA SER A 14 -2.40 17.89 0.45
C SER A 14 -1.77 16.60 0.97
N TYR A 15 -0.46 16.63 1.18
CA TYR A 15 0.23 15.52 1.81
C TYR A 15 -0.18 15.39 3.29
N PRO A 16 -0.22 14.15 3.83
CA PRO A 16 -0.35 13.96 5.26
C PRO A 16 0.81 14.64 6.00
N GLY A 17 0.54 15.19 7.19
CA GLY A 17 1.60 15.77 8.03
C GLY A 17 2.70 14.75 8.37
N CYS A 18 3.93 15.23 8.53
CA CYS A 18 5.11 14.41 8.80
C CYS A 18 5.54 14.41 10.29
N SER A 19 4.62 14.52 11.24
CA SER A 19 5.00 14.43 12.67
C SER A 19 5.35 12.99 13.07
N LEU A 20 6.19 12.84 14.09
CA LEU A 20 6.57 11.56 14.67
C LEU A 20 5.34 10.72 15.06
N ALA A 21 4.34 11.36 15.69
CA ALA A 21 3.11 10.70 16.11
C ALA A 21 2.30 10.13 14.93
N GLN A 22 2.36 10.78 13.76
CA GLN A 22 1.71 10.28 12.54
C GLN A 22 2.47 9.10 11.96
N PHE A 23 3.81 9.09 11.99
CA PHE A 23 4.61 7.95 11.53
C PHE A 23 4.37 6.71 12.42
N GLN A 24 4.16 6.91 13.72
CA GLN A 24 3.82 5.83 14.66
C GLN A 24 2.40 5.29 14.49
N ARG A 25 1.48 6.10 13.94
CA ARG A 25 0.07 5.74 13.74
C ARG A 25 -0.41 6.23 12.37
N PRO A 26 0.09 5.60 11.29
CA PRO A 26 -0.26 6.02 9.94
C PRO A 26 -1.74 5.77 9.68
N LEU A 27 -2.45 6.81 9.23
CA LEU A 27 -3.87 6.76 8.91
C LEU A 27 -4.06 7.15 7.45
N LEU A 28 -4.65 6.25 6.65
CA LEU A 28 -4.95 6.56 5.25
C LEU A 28 -6.10 7.59 5.18
N LEU A 29 -5.94 8.62 4.35
CA LEU A 29 -6.98 9.64 4.12
C LEU A 29 -8.12 9.09 3.27
N GLN A 30 -9.32 9.64 3.47
CA GLN A 30 -10.52 9.24 2.75
C GLN A 30 -10.47 9.72 1.29
N CYS A 31 -10.90 8.87 0.37
CA CYS A 31 -11.07 9.24 -1.02
C CYS A 31 -12.13 10.36 -1.16
N PRO A 32 -11.87 11.42 -1.93
CA PRO A 32 -12.84 12.50 -2.13
C PRO A 32 -14.10 12.05 -2.90
N TYR A 33 -14.01 10.90 -3.57
CA TYR A 33 -15.12 10.28 -4.29
C TYR A 33 -15.77 9.19 -3.45
N ASN A 34 -17.00 8.85 -3.81
CA ASN A 34 -17.73 7.74 -3.18
C ASN A 34 -18.18 6.73 -4.24
N ILE A 35 -18.78 5.62 -3.81
CA ILE A 35 -19.21 4.54 -4.72
C ILE A 35 -20.21 5.00 -5.79
N SER A 36 -20.96 6.09 -5.57
CA SER A 36 -21.86 6.65 -6.58
C SER A 36 -21.13 7.38 -7.72
N SER A 37 -19.89 7.80 -7.51
CA SER A 37 -19.02 8.38 -8.53
C SER A 37 -18.35 7.30 -9.40
N VAL A 38 -18.35 6.04 -8.97
CA VAL A 38 -17.60 4.96 -9.62
C VAL A 38 -18.33 4.42 -10.83
N THR A 39 -17.67 4.46 -11.98
CA THR A 39 -18.05 3.70 -13.19
C THR A 39 -17.10 2.52 -13.37
N PHE A 40 -17.63 1.29 -13.29
CA PHE A 40 -16.83 0.08 -13.54
C PHE A 40 -16.61 -0.14 -15.03
N THR A 41 -15.35 -0.10 -15.47
CA THR A 41 -15.00 -0.18 -16.90
C THR A 41 -14.56 -1.59 -17.30
N GLY A 42 -13.97 -2.35 -16.38
CA GLY A 42 -13.54 -3.71 -16.70
C GLY A 42 -12.79 -4.44 -15.59
N ARG A 43 -12.21 -5.56 -15.99
CA ARG A 43 -11.26 -6.36 -15.22
C ARG A 43 -9.88 -5.73 -15.29
N VAL A 44 -9.04 -5.94 -14.28
CA VAL A 44 -7.64 -5.50 -14.29
C VAL A 44 -6.88 -6.33 -15.32
N ASN A 45 -7.04 -7.65 -15.26
CA ASN A 45 -6.49 -8.60 -16.22
C ASN A 45 -7.42 -8.70 -17.43
N SER A 46 -6.89 -8.29 -18.58
CA SER A 46 -7.63 -8.15 -19.84
C SER A 46 -7.91 -9.48 -20.55
N THR A 47 -7.18 -10.55 -20.23
CA THR A 47 -7.37 -11.88 -20.85
C THR A 47 -8.32 -12.77 -20.04
N PRO A 48 -9.50 -13.16 -20.58
CA PRO A 48 -10.34 -14.18 -19.96
C PRO A 48 -9.66 -15.55 -20.11
N LYS A 49 -8.77 -15.88 -19.18
CA LYS A 49 -8.18 -17.22 -19.12
C LYS A 49 -9.07 -18.11 -18.25
N PRO A 50 -9.23 -19.40 -18.62
CA PRO A 50 -10.11 -20.31 -17.89
C PRO A 50 -9.67 -20.37 -16.43
N TYR A 51 -10.64 -20.22 -15.50
CA TYR A 51 -10.51 -20.28 -14.04
C TYR A 51 -9.80 -21.57 -13.55
N ARG A 52 -8.48 -21.68 -13.75
CA ARG A 52 -7.70 -22.87 -13.39
C ARG A 52 -6.71 -22.59 -12.26
N SER A 53 -6.42 -21.33 -11.93
CA SER A 53 -5.63 -20.99 -10.76
C SER A 53 -6.07 -19.66 -10.13
N THR A 54 -5.89 -19.52 -8.81
CA THR A 54 -6.07 -18.25 -8.09
C THR A 54 -5.02 -17.21 -8.45
N ALA A 55 -3.99 -17.57 -9.23
CA ALA A 55 -2.93 -16.65 -9.67
C ALA A 55 -3.38 -15.74 -10.84
N GLU A 56 -4.52 -16.03 -11.47
CA GLU A 56 -4.98 -15.32 -12.68
C GLU A 56 -6.29 -14.56 -12.47
N LEU A 57 -6.74 -14.40 -11.23
CA LEU A 57 -7.92 -13.61 -10.88
C LEU A 57 -7.54 -12.12 -10.80
N ASP A 58 -8.50 -11.20 -11.02
CA ASP A 58 -8.30 -9.77 -10.72
C ASP A 58 -8.18 -9.49 -9.21
N GLY A 59 -7.99 -10.52 -8.40
CA GLY A 59 -8.02 -10.51 -6.95
C GLY A 59 -7.29 -11.71 -6.37
N GLY A 60 -7.04 -11.67 -5.07
CA GLY A 60 -6.32 -12.69 -4.34
C GLY A 60 -6.96 -12.98 -3.00
N LEU A 61 -6.15 -13.44 -2.06
CA LEU A 61 -6.60 -13.75 -0.70
C LEU A 61 -7.14 -12.52 0.03
N ASP A 62 -6.62 -11.33 -0.28
CA ASP A 62 -6.88 -10.10 0.46
C ASP A 62 -8.08 -9.33 -0.08
N GLY A 63 -8.28 -9.40 -1.39
CA GLY A 63 -9.27 -8.57 -2.05
C GLY A 63 -9.49 -8.87 -3.52
N TYR A 64 -10.32 -8.03 -4.15
CA TYR A 64 -10.61 -8.06 -5.57
C TYR A 64 -10.49 -6.66 -6.19
N ASN A 65 -9.98 -6.59 -7.40
CA ASN A 65 -9.70 -5.34 -8.10
C ASN A 65 -10.57 -5.19 -9.35
N TRP A 66 -10.99 -3.96 -9.64
CA TRP A 66 -11.63 -3.60 -10.91
C TRP A 66 -10.98 -2.37 -11.51
N LYS A 67 -10.98 -2.28 -12.85
CA LYS A 67 -10.77 -1.01 -13.54
C LYS A 67 -12.02 -0.15 -13.37
N ILE A 68 -11.80 1.10 -12.96
CA ILE A 68 -12.85 2.09 -12.73
C ILE A 68 -12.49 3.43 -13.38
N CYS A 69 -13.49 4.28 -13.58
CA CYS A 69 -13.34 5.71 -13.81
C CYS A 69 -14.21 6.45 -12.79
N LEU A 70 -13.70 7.57 -12.26
CA LEU A 70 -14.44 8.44 -11.33
C LEU A 70 -15.12 9.62 -12.03
N GLU A 71 -14.62 9.97 -13.23
CA GLU A 71 -15.13 11.05 -14.06
C GLU A 71 -15.17 10.59 -15.53
N LYS A 72 -16.15 11.09 -16.29
CA LYS A 72 -16.31 10.72 -17.69
C LYS A 72 -15.12 11.25 -18.51
N GLY A 73 -14.35 10.33 -19.10
CA GLY A 73 -13.13 10.67 -19.84
C GLY A 73 -11.91 10.94 -18.95
N GLY A 74 -12.03 10.73 -17.64
CA GLY A 74 -10.90 10.75 -16.71
C GLY A 74 -10.00 9.52 -16.86
N PRO A 75 -8.89 9.46 -16.09
CA PRO A 75 -7.96 8.34 -16.14
C PRO A 75 -8.62 7.03 -15.69
N THR A 76 -8.07 5.91 -16.19
CA THR A 76 -8.37 4.60 -15.64
C THR A 76 -7.72 4.50 -14.26
N LEU A 77 -8.51 4.03 -13.29
CA LEU A 77 -8.08 3.81 -11.92
C LEU A 77 -8.42 2.37 -11.52
N VAL A 78 -7.96 1.94 -10.35
CA VAL A 78 -8.27 0.63 -9.78
C VAL A 78 -8.96 0.78 -8.44
N LEU A 79 -10.08 0.07 -8.27
CA LEU A 79 -10.72 -0.10 -6.97
C LEU A 79 -10.35 -1.47 -6.41
N LYS A 80 -9.54 -1.51 -5.33
CA LYS A 80 -9.25 -2.73 -4.57
C LYS A 80 -10.24 -2.84 -3.42
N LEU A 81 -11.16 -3.80 -3.46
CA LEU A 81 -12.02 -4.16 -2.33
C LEU A 81 -11.34 -5.21 -1.48
N PHE A 82 -11.41 -5.08 -0.15
CA PHE A 82 -10.93 -6.11 0.77
C PHE A 82 -12.07 -7.06 1.15
N TRP A 83 -11.79 -8.36 1.16
CA TRP A 83 -12.83 -9.37 1.40
C TRP A 83 -13.40 -9.35 2.82
N ASP A 84 -12.55 -9.05 3.79
CA ASP A 84 -12.90 -9.11 5.21
C ASP A 84 -13.42 -7.71 5.64
N PRO A 85 -14.72 -7.56 5.95
CA PRO A 85 -15.32 -6.26 6.28
C PRO A 85 -15.04 -5.82 7.72
N GLN A 86 -14.45 -6.70 8.53
CA GLN A 86 -14.14 -6.46 9.93
C GLN A 86 -12.77 -7.04 10.24
N ALA A 87 -12.03 -6.35 11.09
CA ALA A 87 -10.78 -6.87 11.60
C ALA A 87 -11.04 -8.19 12.36
N PRO A 88 -10.26 -9.25 12.11
CA PRO A 88 -10.28 -10.42 12.97
C PRO A 88 -9.72 -10.09 14.35
N GLU A 89 -9.99 -10.94 15.33
CA GLU A 89 -9.41 -10.78 16.67
C GLU A 89 -7.87 -10.81 16.61
N PRO A 90 -7.16 -9.95 17.37
CA PRO A 90 -5.72 -10.02 17.45
C PRO A 90 -5.23 -11.40 17.90
N PRO A 91 -4.08 -11.90 17.40
CA PRO A 91 -3.09 -11.19 16.58
C PRO A 91 -3.25 -11.45 15.07
N HIS A 92 -4.47 -11.75 14.60
CA HIS A 92 -4.67 -12.20 13.22
C HIS A 92 -4.45 -11.09 12.19
N TYR A 93 -3.93 -11.52 11.03
CA TYR A 93 -3.66 -10.66 9.89
C TYR A 93 -4.95 -10.00 9.36
N PHE A 94 -4.88 -8.69 9.13
CA PHE A 94 -5.95 -7.93 8.48
C PHE A 94 -5.41 -7.15 7.28
N ALA A 95 -5.77 -7.59 6.07
CA ALA A 95 -5.22 -7.05 4.83
C ALA A 95 -5.48 -5.54 4.66
N ALA A 96 -6.72 -5.11 4.92
CA ALA A 96 -7.09 -3.70 4.80
C ALA A 96 -6.24 -2.81 5.71
N GLN A 97 -5.97 -3.24 6.94
CA GLN A 97 -5.11 -2.51 7.87
C GLN A 97 -3.68 -2.40 7.33
N ARG A 98 -3.06 -3.53 6.96
CA ARG A 98 -1.68 -3.54 6.46
C ARG A 98 -1.53 -2.65 5.24
N GLU A 99 -2.40 -2.81 4.25
CA GLU A 99 -2.38 -2.02 3.03
C GLU A 99 -2.47 -0.53 3.34
N CYS A 100 -3.48 -0.12 4.12
CA CYS A 100 -3.74 1.29 4.39
C CYS A 100 -2.58 1.94 5.17
N GLN A 101 -1.99 1.23 6.13
CA GLN A 101 -0.85 1.73 6.89
C GLN A 101 0.38 1.91 6.02
N ASN A 102 0.70 0.93 5.16
CA ASN A 102 1.83 1.02 4.24
C ASN A 102 1.65 2.17 3.24
N VAL A 103 0.46 2.31 2.65
CA VAL A 103 0.15 3.42 1.74
C VAL A 103 0.29 4.77 2.45
N ALA A 104 -0.28 4.92 3.65
CA ALA A 104 -0.21 6.16 4.40
C ALA A 104 1.25 6.53 4.71
N LEU A 105 2.10 5.54 5.04
CA LEU A 105 3.53 5.75 5.21
C LEU A 105 4.20 6.21 3.92
N PHE A 106 3.93 5.60 2.76
CA PHE A 106 4.51 6.07 1.49
C PHE A 106 4.14 7.52 1.17
N GLN A 107 2.88 7.91 1.38
CA GLN A 107 2.45 9.29 1.22
C GLN A 107 3.20 10.24 2.17
N MET A 108 3.47 9.81 3.40
CA MET A 108 4.26 10.59 4.35
C MET A 108 5.76 10.64 4.01
N LEU A 109 6.33 9.57 3.47
CA LEU A 109 7.72 9.54 2.99
C LEU A 109 7.91 10.47 1.79
N GLU A 110 7.00 10.42 0.82
CA GLU A 110 6.98 11.32 -0.34
C GLU A 110 6.81 12.78 0.10
N ALA A 111 5.94 13.05 1.06
CA ALA A 111 5.75 14.36 1.65
C ALA A 111 7.03 14.87 2.32
N ALA A 112 7.65 14.07 3.17
CA ALA A 112 8.85 14.45 3.91
C ALA A 112 10.02 14.78 2.98
N VAL A 113 10.14 14.06 1.86
CA VAL A 113 11.16 14.31 0.83
C VAL A 113 10.84 15.55 -0.01
N SER A 114 9.56 15.78 -0.32
CA SER A 114 9.10 16.93 -1.12
C SER A 114 9.11 18.24 -0.33
N GLU A 115 8.94 18.17 0.99
CA GLU A 115 8.96 19.32 1.88
C GLU A 115 10.40 19.81 2.11
N ASP A 116 10.83 20.75 1.27
CA ASP A 116 11.97 21.63 1.56
C ASP A 116 11.56 22.69 2.60
N LYS A 117 11.23 22.24 3.82
CA LYS A 117 11.02 23.13 4.96
C LYS A 117 12.39 23.62 5.42
N ALA A 118 12.70 24.86 5.07
CA ALA A 118 13.88 25.56 5.56
C ALA A 118 14.01 25.38 7.09
N GLY A 119 15.15 24.83 7.52
CA GLY A 119 15.46 24.62 8.93
C GLY A 119 15.12 23.25 9.53
N LEU A 120 14.47 22.34 8.80
CA LEU A 120 14.08 21.04 9.37
C LEU A 120 15.19 19.98 9.40
N GLY A 121 16.34 20.18 8.75
CA GLY A 121 17.42 19.20 8.66
C GLY A 121 17.26 18.15 7.55
N PRO A 122 18.33 17.41 7.20
CA PRO A 122 18.28 16.34 6.21
C PRO A 122 17.60 15.07 6.76
N ILE A 123 17.08 14.25 5.85
CA ILE A 123 16.67 12.87 6.18
C ILE A 123 17.92 12.00 6.07
N LEU A 124 18.42 11.51 7.20
CA LEU A 124 19.61 10.66 7.30
C LEU A 124 19.20 9.29 7.83
N VAL A 125 19.59 8.23 7.11
CA VAL A 125 19.24 6.85 7.44
C VAL A 125 20.48 5.96 7.48
N ASN A 126 20.46 4.91 8.30
CA ASN A 126 21.44 3.84 8.23
C ASN A 126 21.20 3.05 6.92
N PRO A 127 22.16 2.98 5.98
CA PRO A 127 21.94 2.29 4.70
C PRO A 127 21.81 0.76 4.81
N ALA A 128 22.16 0.17 5.97
CA ALA A 128 22.08 -1.27 6.20
C ALA A 128 21.48 -1.56 7.58
N PRO A 129 20.17 -1.28 7.79
CA PRO A 129 19.52 -1.56 9.06
C PRO A 129 19.53 -3.07 9.34
N ALA A 130 20.06 -3.45 10.50
CA ALA A 130 20.26 -4.85 10.88
C ALA A 130 19.06 -5.46 11.63
N ASP A 131 18.27 -4.63 12.31
CA ASP A 131 17.15 -5.09 13.13
C ASP A 131 15.95 -4.13 13.10
N GLY A 132 14.88 -4.50 13.82
CA GLY A 132 13.65 -3.73 13.88
C GLY A 132 13.81 -2.35 14.52
N LYS A 133 14.79 -2.16 15.43
CA LYS A 133 15.04 -0.85 16.06
C LYS A 133 15.73 0.09 15.08
N GLU A 134 16.70 -0.42 14.33
CA GLU A 134 17.36 0.37 13.29
C GLU A 134 16.40 0.68 12.12
N ALA A 135 15.57 -0.29 11.74
CA ALA A 135 14.49 -0.09 10.77
C ALA A 135 13.50 0.99 11.22
N GLU A 136 13.08 0.95 12.49
CA GLU A 136 12.21 1.98 13.08
C GLU A 136 12.90 3.34 13.11
N ALA A 137 14.17 3.41 13.52
CA ALA A 137 14.94 4.65 13.51
C ALA A 137 15.00 5.26 12.10
N ASN A 138 15.23 4.44 11.07
CA ASN A 138 15.22 4.89 9.68
C ASN A 138 13.86 5.42 9.24
N LEU A 139 12.77 4.70 9.56
CA LEU A 139 11.41 5.16 9.23
C LEU A 139 11.10 6.51 9.92
N LEU A 140 11.44 6.65 11.19
CA LEU A 140 11.18 7.86 11.98
C LEU A 140 12.11 9.01 11.61
N ALA A 141 13.22 8.78 10.90
CA ALA A 141 14.10 9.84 10.39
C ALA A 141 13.41 10.76 9.37
N PHE A 142 12.30 10.31 8.75
CA PHE A 142 11.48 11.12 7.86
C PHE A 142 10.53 12.07 8.60
N SER A 143 10.30 11.85 9.90
CA SER A 143 9.49 12.76 10.70
C SER A 143 10.16 14.12 10.90
N ASN A 144 9.37 15.15 11.16
CA ASN A 144 9.87 16.49 11.46
C ASN A 144 10.86 16.47 12.63
N GLU A 145 10.54 15.69 13.66
CA GLU A 145 11.36 15.49 14.85
C GLU A 145 12.66 14.73 14.53
N GLY A 146 12.58 13.68 13.70
CA GLY A 146 13.74 12.91 13.26
C GLY A 146 14.70 13.72 12.40
N ARG A 147 14.18 14.55 11.49
CA ARG A 147 14.98 15.48 10.69
C ARG A 147 15.63 16.57 11.56
N ALA A 148 14.87 17.12 12.53
CA ALA A 148 15.41 18.12 13.46
C ALA A 148 16.54 17.53 14.32
N GLN A 149 16.40 16.28 14.77
CA GLN A 149 17.46 15.56 15.47
C GLN A 149 18.68 15.36 14.57
N SER A 150 18.47 14.98 13.32
CA SER A 150 19.55 14.80 12.33
C SER A 150 20.35 16.08 12.09
N ALA A 151 19.71 17.26 12.15
CA ALA A 151 20.39 18.55 12.04
C ALA A 151 21.38 18.85 13.17
N THR A 152 21.25 18.16 14.32
CA THR A 152 22.12 18.34 15.49
C THR A 152 23.23 17.31 15.58
N LEU A 153 23.31 16.36 14.64
CA LEU A 153 24.33 15.32 14.65
C LEU A 153 25.71 15.92 14.42
N PRO A 154 26.73 15.55 15.24
CA PRO A 154 28.09 16.05 15.10
C PRO A 154 28.81 15.51 13.86
N SER A 155 28.34 14.38 13.32
CA SER A 155 28.85 13.74 12.10
C SER A 155 27.72 13.01 11.38
N THR A 156 27.81 12.96 10.06
CA THR A 156 26.92 12.17 9.18
C THR A 156 27.62 10.93 8.62
N GLU A 157 28.82 10.60 9.12
CA GLU A 157 29.57 9.42 8.71
C GLU A 157 28.76 8.14 9.00
N GLY A 158 28.68 7.25 8.00
CA GLY A 158 27.89 6.02 8.09
C GLY A 158 26.40 6.18 7.76
N PHE A 159 25.90 7.39 7.54
CA PHE A 159 24.52 7.65 7.11
C PHE A 159 24.43 7.97 5.63
N VAL A 160 23.29 7.65 5.03
CA VAL A 160 22.92 8.07 3.68
C VAL A 160 21.82 9.11 3.75
N ARG A 161 21.92 10.14 2.92
CA ARG A 161 20.87 11.13 2.75
C ARG A 161 19.84 10.64 1.73
N ILE A 162 18.57 10.60 2.13
CA ILE A 162 17.46 10.34 1.21
C ILE A 162 16.95 11.66 0.64
N THR A 163 16.87 11.73 -0.69
CA THR A 163 16.41 12.91 -1.44
C THR A 163 15.31 12.62 -2.44
N SER A 164 14.95 11.36 -2.62
CA SER A 164 13.88 10.90 -3.51
C SER A 164 13.24 9.65 -2.92
N VAL A 165 11.99 9.41 -3.30
CA VAL A 165 11.28 8.14 -3.10
C VAL A 165 11.15 7.52 -4.49
N PRO A 166 11.45 6.23 -4.69
CA PRO A 166 11.22 5.56 -5.97
C PRO A 166 9.72 5.54 -6.30
N ARG A 167 9.37 5.17 -7.53
CA ARG A 167 7.98 5.24 -7.98
C ARG A 167 7.07 4.25 -7.23
N MET A 168 6.34 4.75 -6.23
CA MET A 168 5.31 4.00 -5.52
C MET A 168 3.93 4.22 -6.12
N ARG A 169 3.06 3.21 -6.12
CA ARG A 169 1.71 3.31 -6.69
C ARG A 169 0.88 4.42 -6.03
N GLN A 170 0.37 5.36 -6.83
CA GLN A 170 -0.46 6.46 -6.35
C GLN A 170 -1.79 5.94 -5.81
N CYS A 171 -2.14 6.41 -4.62
CA CYS A 171 -3.39 6.11 -3.94
C CYS A 171 -4.23 7.39 -3.81
N LEU A 172 -5.51 7.28 -4.15
CA LEU A 172 -6.51 8.36 -4.04
C LEU A 172 -7.30 8.26 -2.73
N GLY A 173 -6.92 7.36 -1.83
CA GLY A 173 -7.51 7.19 -0.50
C GLY A 173 -8.48 6.02 -0.38
N TRP A 174 -9.00 5.84 0.83
CA TRP A 174 -9.94 4.77 1.14
C TRP A 174 -11.39 5.21 0.93
N MET A 175 -12.27 4.26 0.64
CA MET A 175 -13.71 4.45 0.63
C MET A 175 -14.43 3.26 1.26
N ARG A 176 -15.70 3.48 1.61
CA ARG A 176 -16.53 2.49 2.28
C ARG A 176 -17.94 2.52 1.73
N PHE A 177 -18.51 1.35 1.52
CA PHE A 177 -19.83 1.16 0.93
C PHE A 177 -20.40 -0.21 1.30
N THR A 178 -21.71 -0.38 1.20
CA THR A 178 -22.36 -1.67 1.41
C THR A 178 -22.21 -2.58 0.19
N GLY A 179 -22.29 -3.89 0.39
CA GLY A 179 -22.35 -4.83 -0.73
C GLY A 179 -23.58 -4.58 -1.62
N GLU A 180 -24.70 -4.12 -1.05
CA GLU A 180 -25.87 -3.69 -1.82
C GLU A 180 -25.55 -2.50 -2.74
N GLU A 181 -24.91 -1.45 -2.23
CA GLU A 181 -24.51 -0.28 -3.02
C GLU A 181 -23.55 -0.64 -4.15
N LEU A 182 -22.61 -1.56 -3.89
CA LEU A 182 -21.68 -2.09 -4.89
C LEU A 182 -22.42 -2.88 -5.97
N LEU A 183 -23.23 -3.87 -5.58
CA LEU A 183 -23.91 -4.77 -6.51
C LEU A 183 -24.97 -4.07 -7.36
N ALA A 184 -25.55 -2.97 -6.88
CA ALA A 184 -26.45 -2.14 -7.66
C ALA A 184 -25.76 -1.43 -8.84
N ARG A 185 -24.42 -1.26 -8.78
CA ARG A 185 -23.62 -0.53 -9.78
C ARG A 185 -22.71 -1.44 -10.59
N LEU A 186 -22.31 -2.57 -10.02
CA LEU A 186 -21.37 -3.50 -10.63
C LEU A 186 -22.08 -4.35 -11.72
N PRO A 187 -21.69 -4.25 -13.00
CA PRO A 187 -22.24 -5.10 -14.05
C PRO A 187 -22.04 -6.58 -13.72
N THR A 188 -23.05 -7.42 -13.97
CA THR A 188 -23.02 -8.86 -13.62
C THR A 188 -21.79 -9.60 -14.14
N ARG A 189 -21.30 -9.25 -15.34
CA ARG A 189 -20.08 -9.83 -15.94
C ARG A 189 -18.78 -9.53 -15.16
N LEU A 190 -18.80 -8.50 -14.32
CA LEU A 190 -17.69 -8.06 -13.46
C LEU A 190 -17.88 -8.52 -12.01
N HIS A 191 -18.92 -9.30 -11.70
CA HIS A 191 -19.06 -9.87 -10.36
C HIS A 191 -17.87 -10.78 -10.08
N PRO A 192 -17.26 -10.64 -8.89
CA PRO A 192 -16.11 -11.46 -8.58
C PRO A 192 -16.58 -12.88 -8.24
N PRO A 193 -15.83 -13.91 -8.63
CA PRO A 193 -16.13 -15.26 -8.21
C PRO A 193 -15.95 -15.39 -6.68
N PRO A 194 -16.71 -16.27 -6.01
CA PRO A 194 -16.38 -16.68 -4.66
C PRO A 194 -14.99 -17.31 -4.62
N ILE A 195 -14.20 -17.01 -3.59
CA ILE A 195 -12.90 -17.65 -3.38
C ILE A 195 -12.93 -18.47 -2.09
N LYS A 196 -12.27 -19.63 -2.10
CA LYS A 196 -12.13 -20.47 -0.91
C LYS A 196 -10.73 -20.31 -0.33
N VAL A 197 -10.67 -19.90 0.94
CA VAL A 197 -9.43 -19.76 1.70
C VAL A 197 -9.53 -20.67 2.92
N GLY A 198 -8.90 -21.84 2.81
CA GLY A 198 -9.06 -22.91 3.78
C GLY A 198 -10.53 -23.35 3.89
N ARG A 199 -11.16 -23.10 5.04
CA ARG A 199 -12.57 -23.42 5.30
C ARG A 199 -13.52 -22.24 5.11
N VAL A 200 -12.99 -21.05 4.82
CA VAL A 200 -13.76 -19.83 4.66
C VAL A 200 -13.99 -19.58 3.17
N GLU A 201 -15.25 -19.36 2.78
CA GLU A 201 -15.59 -18.85 1.46
C GLU A 201 -15.79 -17.34 1.55
N ARG A 202 -15.04 -16.58 0.76
CA ARG A 202 -15.15 -15.13 0.65
C ARG A 202 -15.95 -14.78 -0.60
N SER A 203 -16.98 -13.99 -0.40
CA SER A 203 -17.85 -13.46 -1.44
C SER A 203 -18.46 -12.13 -1.00
N ILE A 204 -19.01 -11.37 -1.94
CA ILE A 204 -19.72 -10.13 -1.60
C ILE A 204 -21.07 -10.46 -0.96
N SER A 205 -21.26 -10.01 0.29
CA SER A 205 -22.54 -10.02 1.01
C SER A 205 -23.21 -8.67 0.87
N LYS A 206 -24.50 -8.66 0.50
CA LYS A 206 -25.29 -7.41 0.39
C LYS A 206 -25.34 -6.60 1.68
N HIS A 207 -25.31 -7.28 2.82
CA HIS A 207 -25.52 -6.68 4.15
C HIS A 207 -24.21 -6.26 4.84
N ALA A 208 -23.07 -6.64 4.30
CA ALA A 208 -21.78 -6.22 4.82
C ALA A 208 -21.39 -4.83 4.30
N THR A 209 -20.61 -4.12 5.08
CA THR A 209 -19.96 -2.87 4.67
C THR A 209 -18.48 -3.14 4.43
N TYR A 210 -18.01 -2.89 3.22
CA TYR A 210 -16.67 -3.21 2.77
C TYR A 210 -15.75 -2.00 2.77
N PHE A 211 -14.46 -2.26 2.96
CA PHE A 211 -13.40 -1.29 2.71
C PHE A 211 -12.88 -1.47 1.29
N ALA A 212 -12.59 -0.35 0.64
CA ALA A 212 -11.85 -0.34 -0.60
C ALA A 212 -10.84 0.80 -0.64
N VAL A 213 -9.80 0.64 -1.44
CA VAL A 213 -8.81 1.67 -1.73
C VAL A 213 -8.81 1.93 -3.23
N VAL A 214 -8.75 3.20 -3.60
CA VAL A 214 -8.63 3.62 -5.00
C VAL A 214 -7.17 3.91 -5.30
N TYR A 215 -6.66 3.28 -6.34
CA TYR A 215 -5.32 3.49 -6.84
C TYR A 215 -5.34 3.97 -8.28
N GLU A 216 -4.21 4.51 -8.73
CA GLU A 216 -3.95 4.57 -10.16
C GLU A 216 -3.95 3.17 -10.80
N TYR A 217 -4.24 3.15 -12.09
CA TYR A 217 -3.97 2.03 -12.94
C TYR A 217 -2.53 2.15 -13.49
N VAL A 218 -1.72 1.10 -13.27
CA VAL A 218 -0.39 0.99 -13.87
C VAL A 218 -0.56 0.22 -15.18
N GLU A 219 -0.07 0.78 -16.28
CA GLU A 219 -0.16 0.12 -17.59
C GLU A 219 0.68 -1.16 -17.63
N GLU A 220 0.17 -2.16 -18.37
CA GLU A 220 0.83 -3.46 -18.53
C GLU A 220 2.17 -3.27 -19.25
N GLY A 221 3.24 -3.85 -18.70
CA GLY A 221 4.60 -3.73 -19.18
C GLY A 221 5.53 -4.80 -18.60
N LEU A 222 6.81 -4.72 -18.96
CA LEU A 222 7.81 -5.62 -18.37
C LEU A 222 8.41 -4.95 -17.14
N ASN A 223 8.63 -5.74 -16.10
CA ASN A 223 9.41 -5.30 -14.94
C ASN A 223 10.88 -5.20 -15.33
N ASP A 224 11.43 -3.99 -15.26
CA ASP A 224 12.87 -3.77 -15.34
C ASP A 224 13.50 -4.16 -13.97
N PRO A 225 14.39 -5.17 -13.94
CA PRO A 225 15.02 -5.61 -12.69
C PRO A 225 15.75 -4.50 -11.93
N ASP A 226 16.33 -3.52 -12.62
CA ASP A 226 17.07 -2.44 -11.98
C ASP A 226 16.12 -1.47 -11.27
N VAL A 227 14.97 -1.18 -11.89
CA VAL A 227 13.90 -0.36 -11.28
C VAL A 227 13.29 -1.07 -10.07
N VAL A 228 13.04 -2.38 -10.19
CA VAL A 228 12.56 -3.18 -9.06
C VAL A 228 13.58 -3.19 -7.93
N GLN A 229 14.87 -3.32 -8.24
CA GLN A 229 15.93 -3.29 -7.23
C GLN A 229 15.97 -1.94 -6.49
N GLU A 230 15.81 -0.82 -7.19
CA GLU A 230 15.73 0.51 -6.56
C GLU A 230 14.60 0.59 -5.52
N VAL A 231 13.42 0.04 -5.85
CA VAL A 231 12.28 -0.03 -4.92
C VAL A 231 12.61 -0.93 -3.73
N LEU A 232 13.21 -2.10 -3.95
CA LEU A 232 13.58 -3.03 -2.88
C LEU A 232 14.62 -2.44 -1.92
N ASP A 233 15.63 -1.75 -2.47
CA ASP A 233 16.69 -1.09 -1.70
C ASP A 233 16.09 0.00 -0.81
N PHE A 234 15.20 0.82 -1.37
CA PHE A 234 14.48 1.84 -0.63
C PHE A 234 13.62 1.23 0.48
N LEU A 235 12.81 0.20 0.17
CA LEU A 235 11.94 -0.47 1.15
C LEU A 235 12.74 -1.03 2.32
N TRP A 236 13.84 -1.74 2.06
CA TRP A 236 14.70 -2.26 3.12
C TRP A 236 15.31 -1.12 3.95
N CYS A 237 15.83 -0.09 3.28
CA CYS A 237 16.45 1.06 3.92
C CYS A 237 15.46 1.81 4.84
N VAL A 238 14.22 2.00 4.42
CA VAL A 238 13.20 2.73 5.22
C VAL A 238 12.41 1.82 6.17
N GLY A 239 12.87 0.58 6.37
CA GLY A 239 12.38 -0.29 7.44
C GLY A 239 11.18 -1.17 7.09
N PHE A 240 10.92 -1.41 5.81
CA PHE A 240 9.93 -2.39 5.36
C PHE A 240 10.59 -3.77 5.19
N GLY A 241 9.92 -4.81 5.67
CA GLY A 241 10.23 -6.21 5.38
C GLY A 241 9.23 -6.79 4.39
N HIS A 242 9.61 -7.85 3.68
CA HIS A 242 8.68 -8.60 2.83
C HIS A 242 7.96 -9.70 3.61
N VAL A 243 6.79 -10.09 3.15
CA VAL A 243 6.15 -11.34 3.61
C VAL A 243 6.91 -12.57 3.09
N PRO A 244 6.73 -13.76 3.68
CA PRO A 244 7.50 -14.96 3.29
C PRO A 244 7.32 -15.41 1.84
N VAL A 245 6.19 -15.07 1.22
CA VAL A 245 5.86 -15.43 -0.15
C VAL A 245 5.43 -14.16 -0.88
N THR A 246 6.31 -13.63 -1.71
CA THR A 246 6.02 -12.54 -2.63
C THR A 246 5.61 -13.11 -3.97
N LYS A 247 4.85 -12.33 -4.74
CA LYS A 247 4.34 -12.75 -6.05
C LYS A 247 4.85 -11.83 -7.15
N VAL A 248 5.34 -12.41 -8.23
CA VAL A 248 5.74 -11.66 -9.43
C VAL A 248 4.55 -10.85 -9.95
N GLU A 249 3.33 -11.39 -9.84
CA GLU A 249 2.08 -10.77 -10.28
C GLU A 249 1.72 -9.49 -9.49
N ASN A 250 2.37 -9.26 -8.34
CA ASN A 250 2.22 -8.02 -7.60
C ASN A 250 3.15 -6.92 -8.11
N TRP A 251 3.94 -7.16 -9.16
CA TRP A 251 4.80 -6.17 -9.81
C TRP A 251 4.39 -5.95 -11.26
N GLU A 252 4.22 -4.69 -11.63
CA GLU A 252 3.88 -4.29 -13.00
C GLU A 252 4.64 -3.03 -13.38
N SER A 253 5.29 -3.04 -14.54
CA SER A 253 6.13 -1.92 -15.02
C SER A 253 7.08 -1.34 -13.95
N GLY A 254 7.65 -2.19 -13.09
CA GLY A 254 8.56 -1.80 -12.00
C GLY A 254 7.87 -1.27 -10.73
N VAL A 255 6.54 -1.29 -10.66
CA VAL A 255 5.75 -0.78 -9.53
C VAL A 255 5.13 -1.93 -8.74
N LEU A 256 5.31 -1.92 -7.42
CA LEU A 256 4.60 -2.82 -6.50
C LEU A 256 3.11 -2.44 -6.41
N LEU A 257 2.24 -3.36 -6.81
CA LEU A 257 0.79 -3.17 -6.91
C LEU A 257 0.05 -3.52 -5.62
N ASP A 258 0.51 -4.53 -4.89
CA ASP A 258 -0.08 -5.00 -3.64
C ASP A 258 0.81 -4.62 -2.46
N HIS A 259 0.41 -3.60 -1.71
CA HIS A 259 1.18 -3.17 -0.55
C HIS A 259 1.03 -4.10 0.66
N SER A 260 0.24 -5.16 0.58
CA SER A 260 0.16 -6.19 1.63
C SER A 260 1.30 -7.21 1.59
N ASP A 261 2.11 -7.21 0.51
CA ASP A 261 3.33 -8.00 0.34
C ASP A 261 4.52 -7.49 1.16
N ILE A 262 4.36 -6.34 1.79
CA ILE A 262 5.37 -5.71 2.64
C ILE A 262 4.77 -5.37 4.00
N VAL A 263 5.63 -5.25 5.00
CA VAL A 263 5.23 -4.91 6.37
C VAL A 263 6.23 -3.90 6.89
N HIS A 264 5.77 -2.70 7.26
CA HIS A 264 6.61 -1.73 7.95
C HIS A 264 7.03 -2.26 9.34
N CYS A 265 8.15 -1.77 9.87
CA CYS A 265 8.77 -2.23 11.13
C CYS A 265 7.83 -2.26 12.35
N ASN A 266 6.82 -1.38 12.37
CA ASN A 266 5.83 -1.26 13.45
C ASN A 266 4.49 -1.93 13.09
N GLY A 267 4.42 -2.63 11.96
CA GLY A 267 3.22 -3.21 11.41
C GLY A 267 2.90 -4.59 11.99
N ALA A 268 1.61 -4.92 12.00
CA ALA A 268 1.16 -6.24 12.44
C ALA A 268 1.71 -7.34 11.51
N GLY A 269 2.41 -8.30 12.10
CA GLY A 269 3.05 -9.42 11.40
C GLY A 269 4.45 -9.12 10.87
N TRP A 270 5.08 -8.02 11.31
CA TRP A 270 6.51 -7.82 11.08
C TRP A 270 7.31 -8.88 11.85
N ASP A 271 8.36 -9.40 11.21
CA ASP A 271 9.20 -10.45 11.77
C ASP A 271 10.65 -10.27 11.28
N ALA A 272 11.59 -10.25 12.22
CA ALA A 272 13.01 -10.07 11.93
C ALA A 272 13.56 -11.14 10.95
N ARG A 273 12.94 -12.32 10.88
CA ARG A 273 13.35 -13.40 9.95
C ARG A 273 13.07 -13.06 8.48
N PHE A 274 12.12 -12.16 8.22
CA PHE A 274 11.74 -11.75 6.87
C PHE A 274 12.19 -10.33 6.53
N PHE A 275 12.81 -9.64 7.50
CA PHE A 275 13.49 -8.38 7.31
C PHE A 275 14.93 -8.60 6.81
N GLY A 276 15.32 -7.83 5.79
CA GLY A 276 16.66 -7.90 5.22
C GLY A 276 16.65 -7.59 3.72
N TYR A 277 17.85 -7.45 3.16
CA TYR A 277 18.05 -7.17 1.75
C TYR A 277 17.41 -8.23 0.84
N ARG A 278 16.75 -7.78 -0.22
CA ARG A 278 16.16 -8.60 -1.28
C ARG A 278 16.69 -8.16 -2.64
N THR A 279 16.86 -9.12 -3.53
CA THR A 279 17.22 -8.83 -4.92
C THR A 279 16.00 -8.93 -5.83
N ALA A 280 15.98 -8.16 -6.92
CA ALA A 280 14.95 -8.28 -7.94
C ALA A 280 14.83 -9.72 -8.47
N SER A 281 15.96 -10.44 -8.58
CA SER A 281 15.98 -11.85 -9.00
C SER A 281 15.22 -12.79 -8.05
N GLN A 282 15.19 -12.51 -6.75
CA GLN A 282 14.44 -13.30 -5.77
C GLN A 282 12.93 -13.01 -5.79
N ILE A 283 12.53 -11.88 -6.37
CA ILE A 283 11.14 -11.41 -6.40
C ILE A 283 10.49 -11.70 -7.75
N LEU A 284 11.26 -11.65 -8.84
CA LEU A 284 10.78 -11.79 -10.22
C LEU A 284 10.91 -13.22 -10.79
N HIS A 285 11.51 -14.17 -10.05
CA HIS A 285 11.73 -15.56 -10.46
C HIS A 285 11.40 -16.55 -9.34
#